data_AF-A0A9E3B2V5-F1
#
_entry.id   AF-A0A9E3B2V5-F1
#
_cell.length_a   1.000
_cell.length_b   1.000
_cell.length_c   1.000
_cell.angle_alpha   90.00
_cell.angle_beta   90.00
_cell.angle_gamma   90.00
#
_symmetry.space_group_name_H-M   'P 1'
#
loop_
_entity.id
_entity.type
_entity.pdbx_description
1 polymer ?
#
loop_
_entity_poly.entity_id
_entity_poly.type
_entity_poly.pdbx_seq_one_letter_code
_entity_poly.pdbx_strand_id
1 'polypeptide(L)'
;MSDQEDDLQSRVRAVAEKAIQAYAQGILLLDALAERISREWERIRKGDTQPPHDVLVRIAQRICSRELYNAWRTSDMSMRNSAFYNIRRYLEYSLVNTRYASLLRTVAHAEEDVVHQTLEILLDEETKGPNDPAAFLKWIQTILIRQARAHVQRWQRGGEVSLDAQMELLQERLVDHSDGADDPLEHILLQELHEALGKAILSMRNPNYRLVLVYTYLVGVDEDELAQRLQVAVQDIYLWRHRALKTLRRNQEIMRILRSLLE
;
A
#
# COMPACT_ATOMS: atom_id res chain seq x y z
N MET A 1 34.48 -18.87 26.21
CA MET A 1 33.77 -17.58 26.18
C MET A 1 33.61 -17.05 24.76
N SER A 2 34.63 -17.16 23.88
CA SER A 2 34.55 -16.77 22.45
C SER A 2 33.37 -17.43 21.69
N ASP A 3 33.23 -18.76 21.76
CA ASP A 3 32.23 -19.49 20.94
C ASP A 3 30.76 -19.13 21.26
N GLN A 4 30.47 -18.68 22.49
CA GLN A 4 29.11 -18.29 22.89
C GLN A 4 28.77 -16.85 22.48
N GLU A 5 29.76 -15.96 22.42
CA GLU A 5 29.59 -14.61 21.89
C GLU A 5 29.41 -14.63 20.37
N ASP A 6 30.16 -15.47 19.67
CA ASP A 6 30.06 -15.66 18.23
C ASP A 6 28.70 -16.25 17.81
N ASP A 7 28.14 -17.20 18.58
CA ASP A 7 26.80 -17.76 18.36
C ASP A 7 25.70 -16.70 18.58
N LEU A 8 25.80 -15.90 19.65
CA LEU A 8 24.83 -14.84 19.92
C LEU A 8 24.85 -13.78 18.82
N GLN A 9 26.03 -13.33 18.39
CA GLN A 9 26.15 -12.32 17.35
C GLN A 9 25.56 -12.79 16.02
N SER A 10 25.78 -14.07 15.68
CA SER A 10 25.20 -14.70 14.49
C SER A 10 23.66 -14.73 14.55
N ARG A 11 23.10 -15.11 15.70
CA ARG A 11 21.64 -15.12 15.93
C ARG A 11 21.04 -13.71 15.87
N VAL A 12 21.69 -12.72 16.46
CA VAL A 12 21.26 -11.31 16.42
C VAL A 12 21.27 -10.78 14.98
N ARG A 13 22.32 -11.05 14.22
CA ARG A 13 22.40 -10.64 12.80
C ARG A 13 21.29 -11.28 11.96
N ALA A 14 21.03 -12.58 12.13
CA ALA A 14 19.95 -13.26 11.41
C ALA A 14 18.56 -12.66 11.74
N VAL A 15 18.32 -12.27 12.99
CA VAL A 15 17.08 -11.58 13.39
C VAL A 15 17.02 -10.17 12.78
N ALA A 16 18.12 -9.43 12.80
CA ALA A 16 18.21 -8.08 12.26
C ALA A 16 17.94 -8.07 10.75
N GLU A 17 18.52 -8.99 10.00
CA GLU A 17 18.32 -9.12 8.55
C GLU A 17 16.85 -9.34 8.21
N LYS A 18 16.20 -10.33 8.85
CA LYS A 18 14.77 -10.60 8.67
C LYS A 18 13.91 -9.40 9.04
N ALA A 19 14.24 -8.69 10.12
CA ALA A 19 13.49 -7.53 10.56
C ALA A 19 13.63 -6.34 9.61
N ILE A 20 14.81 -6.11 9.01
CA ILE A 20 15.01 -5.07 7.99
C ILE A 20 14.21 -5.40 6.74
N GLN A 21 14.31 -6.63 6.24
CA GLN A 21 13.59 -7.05 5.04
C GLN A 21 12.08 -6.92 5.20
N ALA A 22 11.56 -7.20 6.40
CA ALA A 22 10.14 -7.11 6.70
C ALA A 22 9.63 -5.68 6.93
N TYR A 23 10.45 -4.77 7.50
CA TYR A 23 9.92 -3.51 8.06
C TYR A 23 10.69 -2.23 7.71
N ALA A 24 11.98 -2.30 7.39
CA ALA A 24 12.85 -1.12 7.42
C ALA A 24 13.93 -1.11 6.31
N GLN A 25 13.63 -1.74 5.17
CA GLN A 25 14.55 -1.80 4.03
C GLN A 25 14.84 -0.38 3.51
N GLY A 26 16.12 -0.02 3.36
CA GLY A 26 16.53 1.32 2.93
C GLY A 26 16.39 2.41 4.00
N ILE A 27 16.00 2.05 5.23
CA ILE A 27 15.92 2.95 6.40
C ILE A 27 16.99 2.59 7.42
N LEU A 28 17.18 1.30 7.68
CA LEU A 28 18.17 0.78 8.62
C LEU A 28 19.21 -0.09 7.94
N LEU A 29 20.46 0.03 8.42
CA LEU A 29 21.56 -0.86 8.08
C LEU A 29 21.59 -2.06 9.02
N LEU A 30 22.02 -3.21 8.49
CA LEU A 30 22.09 -4.48 9.23
C LEU A 30 22.90 -4.37 10.52
N ASP A 31 24.12 -3.84 10.42
CA ASP A 31 25.03 -3.74 11.57
C ASP A 31 24.49 -2.77 12.63
N ALA A 32 23.88 -1.66 12.22
CA ALA A 32 23.27 -0.70 13.13
C ALA A 32 22.08 -1.29 13.90
N LEU A 33 21.25 -2.12 13.24
CA LEU A 33 20.16 -2.81 13.92
C LEU A 33 20.67 -3.91 14.84
N ALA A 34 21.63 -4.73 14.39
CA ALA A 34 22.22 -5.79 15.19
C ALA A 34 22.83 -5.24 16.49
N GLU A 35 23.60 -4.15 16.40
CA GLU A 35 24.18 -3.48 17.56
C GLU A 35 23.10 -2.99 18.54
N ARG A 36 22.02 -2.38 18.04
CA ARG A 36 20.93 -1.90 18.88
C ARG A 36 20.16 -3.02 19.56
N ILE A 37 19.98 -4.16 18.89
CA ILE A 37 19.36 -5.36 19.48
C ILE A 37 20.22 -5.85 20.65
N SER A 38 21.54 -5.96 20.46
CA SER A 38 22.46 -6.39 21.52
C SER A 38 22.43 -5.45 22.73
N ARG A 39 22.49 -4.12 22.50
CA ARG A 39 22.42 -3.12 23.56
C ARG A 39 21.10 -3.13 24.32
N GLU A 40 19.96 -3.29 23.63
CA GLU A 40 18.65 -3.42 24.28
C GLU A 40 18.56 -4.71 25.09
N TRP A 41 19.09 -5.83 24.57
CA TRP A 41 19.15 -7.09 25.29
C TRP A 41 19.97 -6.97 26.58
N GLU A 42 21.17 -6.39 26.51
CA GLU A 42 22.04 -6.17 27.67
C GLU A 42 21.35 -5.38 28.79
N ARG A 43 20.50 -4.40 28.42
CA ARG A 43 19.75 -3.60 29.40
C ARG A 43 18.66 -4.38 30.12
N ILE A 44 18.04 -5.36 29.46
CA ILE A 44 16.92 -6.13 30.03
C ILE A 44 17.37 -7.48 30.62
N ARG A 45 18.57 -7.95 30.27
CA ARG A 45 19.12 -9.22 30.73
C ARG A 45 19.23 -9.24 32.25
N LYS A 46 18.77 -10.33 32.87
CA LYS A 46 18.99 -10.61 34.29
C LYS A 46 19.87 -11.86 34.40
N GLY A 47 21.08 -11.70 34.92
CA GLY A 47 22.07 -12.79 35.03
C GLY A 47 22.74 -13.15 33.70
N ASP A 48 23.20 -14.40 33.56
CA ASP A 48 23.97 -14.89 32.40
C ASP A 48 23.13 -15.75 31.43
N THR A 49 21.84 -15.46 31.35
CA THR A 49 20.94 -16.20 30.44
C THR A 49 21.13 -15.73 29.00
N GLN A 50 21.14 -16.67 28.05
CA GLN A 50 21.08 -16.33 26.63
C GLN A 50 19.68 -15.83 26.25
N PRO A 51 19.56 -14.90 25.29
CA PRO A 51 18.26 -14.39 24.87
C PRO A 51 17.45 -15.47 24.15
N PRO A 52 16.18 -15.69 24.52
CA PRO A 52 15.24 -16.42 23.69
C PRO A 52 15.07 -15.74 22.33
N HIS A 53 14.87 -16.53 21.27
CA HIS A 53 14.74 -16.00 19.90
C HIS A 53 13.55 -15.03 19.75
N ASP A 54 12.42 -15.32 20.39
CA ASP A 54 11.22 -14.47 20.35
C ASP A 54 11.45 -13.09 21.01
N VAL A 55 12.28 -13.04 22.05
CA VAL A 55 12.69 -11.78 22.69
C VAL A 55 13.51 -10.93 21.72
N LEU A 56 14.50 -11.52 21.04
CA LEU A 56 15.29 -10.81 20.01
C LEU A 56 14.40 -10.27 18.90
N VAL A 57 13.44 -11.07 18.40
CA VAL A 57 12.49 -10.66 17.37
C VAL A 57 11.64 -9.49 17.85
N ARG A 58 11.14 -9.52 19.10
CA ARG A 58 10.36 -8.40 19.67
C ARG A 58 11.19 -7.13 19.81
N ILE A 59 12.45 -7.23 20.24
CA ILE A 59 13.36 -6.08 20.31
C ILE A 59 13.56 -5.49 18.91
N ALA A 60 13.90 -6.32 17.93
CA ALA A 60 14.11 -5.90 16.55
C ALA A 60 12.86 -5.23 15.97
N GLN A 61 11.67 -5.82 16.17
CA GLN A 61 10.41 -5.25 15.71
C GLN A 61 10.11 -3.89 16.36
N ARG A 62 10.35 -3.73 17.67
CA ARG A 62 10.17 -2.44 18.37
C ARG A 62 11.10 -1.37 17.82
N ILE A 63 12.36 -1.72 17.53
CA ILE A 63 13.33 -0.82 16.92
C ILE A 63 12.87 -0.43 15.51
N CYS A 64 12.61 -1.39 14.62
CA CYS A 64 12.15 -1.12 13.26
C CYS A 64 10.85 -0.30 13.24
N SER A 65 9.90 -0.58 14.13
CA SER A 65 8.65 0.16 14.25
C SER A 65 8.88 1.65 14.54
N ARG A 66 9.82 1.96 15.46
CA ARG A 66 10.20 3.34 15.78
C ARG A 66 10.88 4.04 14.62
N GLU A 67 11.78 3.35 13.93
CA GLU A 67 12.53 3.94 12.80
C GLU A 67 11.63 4.17 11.61
N LEU A 68 10.71 3.24 11.33
CA LEU A 68 9.70 3.41 10.30
C LEU A 68 8.78 4.59 10.60
N TYR A 69 8.36 4.78 11.86
CA TYR A 69 7.58 5.94 12.28
C TYR A 69 8.32 7.26 12.05
N ASN A 70 9.60 7.31 12.43
CA ASN A 70 10.43 8.51 12.27
C ASN A 70 10.68 8.82 10.78
N ALA A 71 11.04 7.81 10.00
CA ALA A 71 11.24 7.92 8.55
C ALA A 71 9.97 8.35 7.82
N TRP A 72 8.80 7.89 8.28
CA TRP A 72 7.52 8.31 7.72
C TRP A 72 7.20 9.79 7.99
N ARG A 73 7.66 10.37 9.11
CA ARG A 73 7.44 11.79 9.46
C ARG A 73 8.58 12.74 9.09
N THR A 74 9.63 12.26 8.45
CA THR A 74 10.80 13.08 8.10
C THR A 74 10.51 14.05 6.96
N SER A 75 11.26 15.15 6.87
CA SER A 75 11.23 16.08 5.73
C SER A 75 11.98 15.54 4.50
N ASP A 76 12.88 14.58 4.68
CA ASP A 76 13.63 13.93 3.60
C ASP A 76 12.70 13.06 2.73
N MET A 77 12.55 13.45 1.47
CA MET A 77 11.68 12.77 0.49
C MET A 77 12.12 11.33 0.21
N SER A 78 13.43 11.07 0.12
CA SER A 78 13.93 9.72 -0.16
C SER A 78 13.62 8.77 1.00
N MET A 79 13.87 9.24 2.23
CA MET A 79 13.59 8.47 3.44
C MET A 79 12.09 8.23 3.63
N ARG A 80 11.25 9.22 3.31
CA ARG A 80 9.80 9.09 3.36
C ARG A 80 9.25 8.12 2.32
N ASN A 81 9.77 8.15 1.09
CA ASN A 81 9.41 7.18 0.05
C ASN A 81 9.78 5.76 0.49
N SER A 82 10.99 5.56 1.04
CA SER A 82 11.38 4.27 1.62
C SER A 82 10.41 3.82 2.73
N ALA A 83 10.01 4.72 3.64
CA ALA A 83 9.02 4.40 4.66
C ALA A 83 7.67 4.01 4.08
N PHE A 84 7.20 4.74 3.06
CA PHE A 84 5.96 4.44 2.36
C PHE A 84 5.94 3.01 1.78
N TYR A 85 6.99 2.61 1.03
CA TYR A 85 7.07 1.25 0.46
C TYR A 85 7.11 0.17 1.54
N ASN A 86 7.86 0.38 2.62
CA ASN A 86 7.92 -0.58 3.73
C ASN A 86 6.55 -0.70 4.45
N ILE A 87 5.87 0.43 4.68
CA ILE A 87 4.53 0.45 5.28
C ILE A 87 3.55 -0.30 4.37
N ARG A 88 3.52 0.01 3.07
CA ARG A 88 2.65 -0.66 2.10
C ARG A 88 2.85 -2.17 2.11
N ARG A 89 4.09 -2.65 1.97
CA ARG A 89 4.44 -4.07 2.03
C ARG A 89 3.98 -4.72 3.35
N TYR A 90 4.21 -4.04 4.47
CA TYR A 90 3.77 -4.52 5.78
C TYR A 90 2.25 -4.62 5.87
N LEU A 91 1.50 -3.66 5.33
CA LEU A 91 0.04 -3.66 5.32
C LEU A 91 -0.51 -4.77 4.43
N GLU A 92 0.04 -4.97 3.23
CA GLU A 92 -0.33 -6.06 2.32
C GLU A 92 -0.13 -7.42 3.00
N TYR A 93 1.07 -7.66 3.56
CA TYR A 93 1.35 -8.87 4.31
C TYR A 93 0.42 -9.04 5.52
N SER A 94 0.17 -7.96 6.25
CA SER A 94 -0.73 -8.00 7.41
C SER A 94 -2.17 -8.31 7.01
N LEU A 95 -2.64 -7.80 5.88
CA LEU A 95 -4.01 -7.96 5.39
C LEU A 95 -4.30 -9.43 5.05
N VAL A 96 -3.38 -10.09 4.36
CA VAL A 96 -3.45 -11.51 4.00
C VAL A 96 -3.61 -12.41 5.23
N ASN A 97 -3.05 -12.00 6.36
CA ASN A 97 -3.13 -12.73 7.63
C ASN A 97 -4.37 -12.37 8.47
N THR A 98 -5.29 -11.55 7.96
CA THR A 98 -6.55 -11.24 8.64
C THR A 98 -7.66 -12.21 8.25
N ARG A 99 -8.67 -12.33 9.11
CA ARG A 99 -9.91 -13.08 8.81
C ARG A 99 -10.73 -12.52 7.65
N TYR A 100 -10.38 -11.33 7.12
CA TYR A 100 -11.10 -10.69 6.03
C TYR A 100 -10.47 -10.99 4.66
N ALA A 101 -9.24 -11.54 4.62
CA ALA A 101 -8.50 -11.75 3.38
C ALA A 101 -9.27 -12.58 2.35
N SER A 102 -9.86 -13.70 2.77
CA SER A 102 -10.61 -14.58 1.87
C SER A 102 -11.78 -13.85 1.18
N LEU A 103 -12.50 -13.02 1.90
CA LEU A 103 -13.64 -12.26 1.35
C LEU A 103 -13.19 -11.04 0.53
N LEU A 104 -12.08 -10.40 0.88
CA LEU A 104 -11.54 -9.30 0.08
C LEU A 104 -11.03 -9.82 -1.28
N ARG A 105 -10.45 -11.02 -1.34
CA ARG A 105 -10.00 -11.63 -2.61
C ARG A 105 -11.13 -11.97 -3.57
N THR A 106 -12.36 -12.20 -3.08
CA THR A 106 -13.51 -12.43 -3.96
C THR A 106 -14.03 -11.15 -4.60
N VAL A 107 -13.59 -9.99 -4.13
CA VAL A 107 -14.00 -8.68 -4.64
C VAL A 107 -12.78 -8.05 -5.30
N ALA A 108 -12.87 -7.86 -6.61
CA ALA A 108 -11.73 -7.37 -7.38
C ALA A 108 -11.21 -6.02 -6.85
N HIS A 109 -9.90 -5.94 -6.63
CA HIS A 109 -9.14 -4.80 -6.06
C HIS A 109 -9.54 -4.35 -4.65
N ALA A 110 -10.35 -5.12 -3.92
CA ALA A 110 -10.74 -4.74 -2.56
C ALA A 110 -9.58 -4.77 -1.55
N GLU A 111 -8.60 -5.67 -1.75
CA GLU A 111 -7.38 -5.68 -0.92
C GLU A 111 -6.58 -4.39 -1.09
N GLU A 112 -6.36 -3.97 -2.35
CA GLU A 112 -5.66 -2.73 -2.68
C GLU A 112 -6.41 -1.50 -2.15
N ASP A 113 -7.72 -1.42 -2.32
CA ASP A 113 -8.54 -0.33 -1.79
C ASP A 113 -8.45 -0.19 -0.26
N VAL A 114 -8.38 -1.31 0.48
CA VAL A 114 -8.22 -1.29 1.94
C VAL A 114 -6.84 -0.79 2.36
N VAL A 115 -5.79 -1.23 1.65
CA VAL A 115 -4.42 -0.74 1.87
C VAL A 115 -4.32 0.74 1.54
N HIS A 116 -4.88 1.19 0.41
CA HIS A 116 -4.97 2.59 0.01
C HIS A 116 -5.66 3.46 1.05
N GLN A 117 -6.85 3.05 1.51
CA GLN A 117 -7.61 3.80 2.51
C GLN A 117 -6.84 3.92 3.83
N THR A 118 -6.07 2.89 4.18
CA THR A 118 -5.21 2.92 5.36
C THR A 118 -4.06 3.91 5.16
N LEU A 119 -3.36 3.85 4.03
CA LEU A 119 -2.28 4.79 3.70
C LEU A 119 -2.78 6.24 3.64
N GLU A 120 -3.97 6.49 3.10
CA GLU A 120 -4.62 7.80 3.09
C GLU A 120 -4.82 8.36 4.49
N ILE A 121 -5.27 7.52 5.44
CA ILE A 121 -5.42 7.92 6.86
C ILE A 121 -4.08 8.24 7.49
N LEU A 122 -3.04 7.47 7.16
CA LEU A 122 -1.70 7.74 7.69
C LEU A 122 -1.24 9.11 7.22
N LEU A 123 -1.31 9.38 5.91
CA LEU A 123 -0.80 10.58 5.27
C LEU A 123 -1.59 11.87 5.57
N ASP A 124 -2.72 11.77 6.28
CA ASP A 124 -3.45 12.92 6.79
C ASP A 124 -2.62 13.68 7.85
N GLU A 125 -2.42 14.99 7.66
CA GLU A 125 -1.65 15.85 8.55
C GLU A 125 -2.23 15.88 9.98
N GLU A 126 -3.54 15.67 10.12
CA GLU A 126 -4.21 15.63 11.41
C GLU A 126 -3.92 14.34 12.20
N THR A 127 -3.38 13.31 11.54
CA THR A 127 -3.08 12.02 12.15
C THR A 127 -1.81 12.09 13.00
N LYS A 128 -2.00 12.18 14.32
CA LYS A 128 -0.91 12.31 15.31
C LYS A 128 -0.08 11.04 15.53
N GLY A 129 -0.53 9.88 15.04
CA GLY A 129 0.15 8.59 15.26
C GLY A 129 0.03 8.09 16.71
N PRO A 130 0.76 7.01 17.08
CA PRO A 130 0.78 6.51 18.46
C PRO A 130 1.69 7.34 19.37
N ASN A 131 1.38 7.37 20.67
CA ASN A 131 2.22 8.05 21.68
C ASN A 131 3.62 7.40 21.82
N ASP A 132 3.73 6.08 21.69
CA ASP A 132 5.02 5.36 21.62
C ASP A 132 5.29 4.98 20.15
N PRO A 133 6.35 5.54 19.52
CA PRO A 133 6.77 5.16 18.17
C PRO A 133 7.01 3.66 18.00
N ALA A 134 7.43 2.94 19.05
CA ALA A 134 7.63 1.49 18.95
C ALA A 134 6.30 0.72 18.74
N ALA A 135 5.15 1.33 19.03
CA ALA A 135 3.84 0.77 18.79
C ALA A 135 3.29 1.03 17.38
N PHE A 136 4.03 1.74 16.52
CA PHE A 136 3.58 2.16 15.18
C PHE A 136 3.07 1.02 14.31
N LEU A 137 3.83 -0.07 14.15
CA LEU A 137 3.40 -1.23 13.34
C LEU A 137 2.04 -1.81 13.82
N LYS A 138 1.86 -1.97 15.14
CA LYS A 138 0.60 -2.47 15.71
C LYS A 138 -0.54 -1.46 15.54
N TRP A 139 -0.23 -0.18 15.64
CA TRP A 139 -1.20 0.90 15.47
C TRP A 139 -1.71 0.97 14.02
N ILE A 140 -0.83 0.94 13.02
CA ILE A 140 -1.25 0.90 11.59
C ILE A 140 -1.99 -0.38 11.26
N GLN A 141 -1.60 -1.53 11.83
CA GLN A 141 -2.33 -2.80 11.66
C GLN A 141 -3.76 -2.70 12.22
N THR A 142 -3.95 -1.97 13.33
CA THR A 142 -5.28 -1.74 13.91
C THR A 142 -6.16 -0.91 12.97
N ILE A 143 -5.59 0.10 12.32
CA ILE A 143 -6.30 0.90 11.30
C ILE A 143 -6.69 0.00 10.12
N LEU A 144 -5.74 -0.78 9.59
CA LEU A 144 -5.97 -1.72 8.50
C LEU A 144 -7.13 -2.67 8.78
N ILE A 145 -7.14 -3.31 9.95
CA ILE A 145 -8.21 -4.24 10.36
C ILE A 145 -9.57 -3.54 10.43
N ARG A 146 -9.61 -2.27 10.85
CA ARG A 146 -10.84 -1.47 10.87
C ARG A 146 -11.32 -1.15 9.46
N GLN A 147 -10.41 -0.79 8.55
CA GLN A 147 -10.75 -0.51 7.15
C GLN A 147 -11.23 -1.77 6.43
N ALA A 148 -10.54 -2.90 6.60
CA ALA A 148 -10.95 -4.20 6.05
C ALA A 148 -12.37 -4.57 6.52
N ARG A 149 -12.65 -4.42 7.82
CA ARG A 149 -13.98 -4.66 8.37
C ARG A 149 -15.03 -3.75 7.75
N ALA A 150 -14.76 -2.44 7.68
CA ALA A 150 -15.69 -1.47 7.15
C ALA A 150 -15.99 -1.72 5.66
N HIS A 151 -14.97 -2.10 4.88
CA HIS A 151 -15.11 -2.46 3.47
C HIS A 151 -16.03 -3.68 3.30
N VAL A 152 -15.75 -4.76 4.03
CA VAL A 152 -16.58 -5.98 4.03
C VAL A 152 -18.03 -5.68 4.41
N GLN A 153 -18.25 -4.87 5.45
CA GLN A 153 -19.60 -4.50 5.88
C GLN A 153 -20.35 -3.66 4.84
N ARG A 154 -19.65 -2.77 4.11
CA ARG A 154 -20.25 -2.01 3.01
C ARG A 154 -20.64 -2.93 1.85
N TRP A 155 -19.74 -3.83 1.46
CA TRP A 155 -20.01 -4.79 0.39
C TRP A 155 -21.23 -5.68 0.70
N GLN A 156 -21.31 -6.23 1.91
CA GLN A 156 -22.46 -7.03 2.37
C GLN A 156 -23.79 -6.27 2.37
N ARG A 157 -23.75 -4.93 2.42
CA ARG A 157 -24.95 -4.08 2.46
C ARG A 157 -25.38 -3.54 1.10
N GLY A 158 -24.58 -3.68 0.03
CA GLY A 158 -24.96 -3.08 -1.26
C GLY A 158 -23.98 -3.17 -2.42
N GLY A 159 -23.01 -4.09 -2.42
CA GLY A 159 -22.19 -4.42 -3.60
C GLY A 159 -21.50 -3.23 -4.28
N GLU A 160 -20.36 -2.76 -3.76
CA GLU A 160 -19.50 -1.85 -4.51
C GLU A 160 -18.82 -2.61 -5.67
N VAL A 161 -18.87 -2.03 -6.87
CA VAL A 161 -18.21 -2.54 -8.09
C VAL A 161 -16.91 -1.75 -8.31
N SER A 162 -15.80 -2.46 -8.52
CA SER A 162 -14.47 -1.88 -8.72
C SER A 162 -14.21 -1.53 -10.19
N LEU A 163 -13.72 -0.31 -10.49
CA LEU A 163 -13.43 0.14 -11.87
C LEU A 163 -12.19 -0.53 -12.47
N ASP A 164 -11.14 -0.74 -11.69
CA ASP A 164 -9.88 -1.29 -12.18
C ASP A 164 -10.07 -2.76 -12.66
N ALA A 165 -11.02 -3.46 -12.05
CA ALA A 165 -11.38 -4.83 -12.41
C ALA A 165 -12.16 -4.89 -13.72
N GLN A 166 -13.03 -3.91 -13.92
CA GLN A 166 -13.78 -3.76 -15.16
C GLN A 166 -12.83 -3.41 -16.31
N MET A 167 -11.79 -2.61 -16.04
CA MET A 167 -10.80 -2.23 -17.03
C MET A 167 -9.87 -3.39 -17.42
N GLU A 168 -9.41 -4.22 -16.47
CA GLU A 168 -8.66 -5.44 -16.79
C GLU A 168 -9.51 -6.41 -17.63
N LEU A 169 -10.77 -6.64 -17.26
CA LEU A 169 -11.70 -7.47 -18.04
C LEU A 169 -11.99 -6.89 -19.44
N LEU A 170 -12.08 -5.55 -19.55
CA LEU A 170 -12.23 -4.88 -20.85
C LEU A 170 -10.97 -5.01 -21.69
N GLN A 171 -9.78 -4.87 -21.09
CA GLN A 171 -8.52 -5.05 -21.80
C GLN A 171 -8.36 -6.50 -22.30
N GLU A 172 -8.75 -7.50 -21.50
CA GLU A 172 -8.77 -8.90 -21.93
C GLU A 172 -9.76 -9.12 -23.10
N ARG A 173 -11.00 -8.60 -23.02
CA ARG A 173 -11.97 -8.67 -24.14
C ARG A 173 -11.47 -7.97 -25.41
N LEU A 174 -10.86 -6.79 -25.27
CA LEU A 174 -10.34 -6.01 -26.41
C LEU A 174 -9.17 -6.71 -27.12
N VAL A 175 -8.39 -7.51 -26.41
CA VAL A 175 -7.29 -8.31 -27.01
C VAL A 175 -7.84 -9.55 -27.71
N ASP A 176 -8.84 -10.22 -27.11
CA ASP A 176 -9.47 -11.43 -27.68
C ASP A 176 -10.40 -11.16 -28.87
N HIS A 177 -10.93 -9.94 -29.02
CA HIS A 177 -11.80 -9.55 -30.15
C HIS A 177 -11.07 -9.00 -31.37
N SER A 178 -9.74 -9.13 -31.43
CA SER A 178 -8.96 -8.73 -32.61
C SER A 178 -9.18 -9.58 -33.86
N ASP A 179 -9.91 -10.71 -33.77
CA ASP A 179 -10.03 -11.68 -34.87
C ASP A 179 -11.46 -12.03 -35.37
N GLY A 180 -12.52 -11.30 -34.99
CA GLY A 180 -13.81 -11.58 -35.64
C GLY A 180 -15.04 -10.80 -35.17
N ALA A 181 -15.54 -9.96 -36.09
CA ALA A 181 -16.80 -9.21 -36.06
C ALA A 181 -16.82 -7.98 -35.12
N ASP A 182 -16.50 -6.82 -35.69
CA ASP A 182 -16.85 -5.49 -35.16
C ASP A 182 -18.37 -5.45 -34.90
N ASP A 183 -18.82 -5.61 -33.65
CA ASP A 183 -20.18 -5.28 -33.27
C ASP A 183 -20.32 -3.74 -33.29
N PRO A 184 -21.12 -3.17 -34.19
CA PRO A 184 -21.32 -1.71 -34.26
C PRO A 184 -21.83 -1.14 -32.93
N LEU A 185 -22.56 -1.94 -32.14
CA LEU A 185 -23.04 -1.54 -30.83
C LEU A 185 -21.90 -1.39 -29.82
N GLU A 186 -20.94 -2.32 -29.83
CA GLU A 186 -19.75 -2.26 -28.97
C GLU A 186 -18.91 -1.02 -29.30
N HIS A 187 -18.73 -0.71 -30.59
CA HIS A 187 -18.00 0.48 -31.02
C HIS A 187 -18.66 1.79 -30.53
N ILE A 188 -20.00 1.87 -30.60
CA ILE A 188 -20.76 3.02 -30.08
C ILE A 188 -20.60 3.13 -28.56
N LEU A 189 -20.74 2.02 -27.83
CA LEU A 189 -20.58 2.00 -26.37
C LEU A 189 -19.17 2.39 -25.92
N LEU A 190 -18.14 1.94 -26.65
CA LEU A 190 -16.75 2.34 -26.41
C LEU A 190 -16.53 3.83 -26.68
N GLN A 191 -17.14 4.38 -27.74
CA GLN A 191 -17.07 5.81 -28.01
C GLN A 191 -17.78 6.62 -26.91
N GLU A 192 -18.98 6.22 -26.49
CA GLU A 192 -19.70 6.85 -25.38
C GLU A 192 -18.90 6.79 -24.07
N LEU A 193 -18.25 5.64 -23.80
CA LEU A 193 -17.39 5.49 -22.64
C LEU A 193 -16.19 6.43 -22.70
N HIS A 194 -15.51 6.51 -23.85
CA HIS A 194 -14.37 7.42 -24.03
C HIS A 194 -14.77 8.89 -23.84
N GLU A 195 -15.91 9.31 -24.39
CA GLU A 195 -16.42 10.67 -24.21
C GLU A 195 -16.78 10.96 -22.74
N ALA A 196 -17.46 10.03 -22.08
CA ALA A 196 -17.83 10.13 -20.67
C ALA A 196 -16.59 10.20 -19.76
N LEU A 197 -15.58 9.35 -20.02
CA LEU A 197 -14.31 9.35 -19.30
C LEU A 197 -13.54 10.66 -19.55
N GLY A 198 -13.41 11.09 -20.80
CA GLY A 198 -12.73 12.33 -21.16
C GLY A 198 -13.35 13.54 -20.46
N LYS A 199 -14.69 13.65 -20.48
CA LYS A 199 -15.43 14.70 -19.79
C LYS A 199 -15.24 14.62 -18.27
N ALA A 200 -15.33 13.44 -17.68
CA ALA A 200 -15.18 13.25 -16.25
C ALA A 200 -13.77 13.63 -15.78
N ILE A 201 -12.72 13.19 -16.50
CA ILE A 201 -11.33 13.55 -16.22
C ILE A 201 -11.16 15.07 -16.31
N LEU A 202 -11.57 15.71 -17.41
CA LEU A 202 -11.41 17.16 -17.58
C LEU A 202 -12.16 17.97 -16.51
N SER A 203 -13.30 17.47 -16.05
CA SER A 203 -14.14 18.10 -15.01
C SER A 203 -13.61 17.96 -13.57
N MET A 204 -12.56 17.16 -13.35
CA MET A 204 -11.99 17.00 -12.01
C MET A 204 -11.41 18.33 -11.51
N ARG A 205 -11.82 18.74 -10.31
CA ARG A 205 -11.38 19.99 -9.68
C ARG A 205 -9.88 20.02 -9.39
N ASN A 206 -9.28 18.88 -9.05
CA ASN A 206 -7.86 18.79 -8.74
C ASN A 206 -7.05 18.54 -10.03
N PRO A 207 -6.15 19.45 -10.43
CA PRO A 207 -5.33 19.27 -11.63
C PRO A 207 -4.42 18.03 -11.55
N ASN A 208 -3.95 17.67 -10.36
CA ASN A 208 -3.03 16.56 -10.16
C ASN A 208 -3.71 15.21 -10.41
N TYR A 209 -5.02 15.10 -10.13
CA TYR A 209 -5.78 13.88 -10.44
C TYR A 209 -5.84 13.63 -11.94
N ARG A 210 -6.01 14.69 -12.72
CA ARG A 210 -6.02 14.62 -14.19
C ARG A 210 -4.66 14.21 -14.72
N LEU A 211 -3.60 14.85 -14.22
CA LEU A 211 -2.23 14.54 -14.64
C LEU A 211 -1.88 13.09 -14.36
N VAL A 212 -2.17 12.59 -13.16
CA VAL A 212 -1.89 11.18 -12.82
C VAL A 212 -2.63 10.22 -13.72
N LEU A 213 -3.92 10.44 -13.99
CA LEU A 213 -4.67 9.56 -14.88
C LEU A 213 -4.11 9.57 -16.32
N VAL A 214 -3.77 10.75 -16.84
CA VAL A 214 -3.20 10.89 -18.19
C VAL A 214 -1.83 10.22 -18.29
N TYR A 215 -0.91 10.52 -17.37
CA TYR A 215 0.45 9.99 -17.44
C TYR A 215 0.50 8.48 -17.18
N THR A 216 -0.26 7.97 -16.21
CA THR A 216 -0.25 6.55 -15.88
C THR A 216 -0.94 5.71 -16.95
N TYR A 217 -2.13 6.10 -17.43
CA TYR A 217 -2.93 5.24 -18.31
C TYR A 217 -2.81 5.54 -19.81
N LEU A 218 -2.51 6.79 -20.20
CA LEU A 218 -2.37 7.13 -21.63
C LEU A 218 -0.92 7.15 -22.09
N VAL A 219 -0.01 7.58 -21.23
CA VAL A 219 1.43 7.68 -21.56
C VAL A 219 2.20 6.44 -21.09
N GLY A 220 1.67 5.70 -20.11
CA GLY A 220 2.33 4.51 -19.56
C GLY A 220 3.54 4.83 -18.67
N VAL A 221 3.56 6.02 -18.04
CA VAL A 221 4.62 6.45 -17.12
C VAL A 221 4.42 5.80 -15.76
N ASP A 222 5.49 5.24 -15.20
CA ASP A 222 5.45 4.65 -13.86
C ASP A 222 5.33 5.73 -12.75
N GLU A 223 4.97 5.30 -11.54
CA GLU A 223 4.71 6.22 -10.43
C GLU A 223 5.97 6.95 -9.94
N ASP A 224 7.12 6.28 -10.01
CA ASP A 224 8.42 6.81 -9.58
C ASP A 224 8.91 7.90 -10.53
N GLU A 225 8.83 7.64 -11.84
CA GLU A 225 9.14 8.57 -12.89
C GLU A 225 8.18 9.78 -12.84
N LEU A 226 6.88 9.54 -12.61
CA LEU A 226 5.92 10.63 -12.47
C LEU A 226 6.21 11.49 -11.22
N ALA A 227 6.56 10.87 -10.10
CA ALA A 227 6.96 11.58 -8.88
C ALA A 227 8.20 12.45 -9.12
N GLN A 228 9.21 11.92 -9.82
CA GLN A 228 10.41 12.67 -10.21
C GLN A 228 10.09 13.85 -11.13
N ARG A 229 9.27 13.62 -12.17
CA ARG A 229 8.83 14.65 -13.12
C ARG A 229 8.07 15.78 -12.45
N LEU A 230 7.21 15.46 -11.48
CA LEU A 230 6.41 16.43 -10.74
C LEU A 230 7.10 16.97 -9.48
N GLN A 231 8.30 16.49 -9.15
CA GLN A 231 9.08 16.85 -7.96
C GLN A 231 8.29 16.70 -6.65
N VAL A 232 7.53 15.61 -6.54
CA VAL A 232 6.73 15.28 -5.35
C VAL A 232 7.10 13.90 -4.81
N ALA A 233 6.64 13.59 -3.60
CA ALA A 233 6.85 12.27 -3.03
C ALA A 233 5.96 11.25 -3.75
N VAL A 234 6.44 10.00 -3.88
CA VAL A 234 5.71 8.95 -4.62
C VAL A 234 4.36 8.62 -3.98
N GLN A 235 4.29 8.77 -2.65
CA GLN A 235 3.06 8.66 -1.88
C GLN A 235 1.96 9.62 -2.36
N ASP A 236 2.33 10.81 -2.84
CA ASP A 236 1.36 11.83 -3.28
C ASP A 236 0.76 11.41 -4.62
N ILE A 237 1.60 10.92 -5.55
CA ILE A 237 1.16 10.34 -6.83
C ILE A 237 0.17 9.20 -6.58
N TYR A 238 0.51 8.31 -5.67
CA TYR A 238 -0.31 7.16 -5.31
C TYR A 238 -1.67 7.57 -4.73
N LEU A 239 -1.69 8.55 -3.82
CA LEU A 239 -2.94 9.10 -3.29
C LEU A 239 -3.77 9.81 -4.35
N TRP A 240 -3.15 10.60 -5.20
CA TRP A 240 -3.83 11.30 -6.29
C TRP A 240 -4.47 10.30 -7.25
N ARG A 241 -3.76 9.22 -7.61
CA ARG A 241 -4.29 8.12 -8.42
C ARG A 241 -5.54 7.52 -7.79
N HIS A 242 -5.43 7.09 -6.53
CA HIS A 242 -6.54 6.48 -5.83
C HIS A 242 -7.77 7.39 -5.76
N ARG A 243 -7.58 8.66 -5.38
CA ARG A 243 -8.68 9.64 -5.30
C ARG A 243 -9.28 9.97 -6.66
N ALA A 244 -8.48 10.00 -7.72
CA ALA A 244 -8.94 10.20 -9.09
C ALA A 244 -9.84 9.05 -9.55
N LEU A 245 -9.37 7.81 -9.39
CA LEU A 245 -10.15 6.60 -9.72
C LEU A 245 -11.43 6.52 -8.90
N LYS A 246 -11.37 6.79 -7.60
CA LYS A 246 -12.56 6.86 -6.73
C LYS A 246 -13.55 7.93 -7.18
N THR A 247 -13.09 9.04 -7.76
CA THR A 247 -13.95 10.07 -8.34
C THR A 247 -14.65 9.55 -9.60
N LEU A 248 -13.93 8.82 -10.47
CA LEU A 248 -14.53 8.17 -11.65
C LEU A 248 -15.57 7.12 -11.26
N ARG A 249 -15.30 6.29 -10.23
CA ARG A 249 -16.24 5.25 -9.73
C ARG A 249 -17.59 5.83 -9.30
N ARG A 250 -17.60 7.09 -8.83
CA ARG A 250 -18.82 7.76 -8.37
C ARG A 250 -19.65 8.34 -9.51
N ASN A 251 -19.10 8.39 -10.73
CA ASN A 251 -19.86 8.82 -11.90
C ASN A 251 -20.76 7.68 -12.39
N GLN A 252 -22.06 7.83 -12.17
CA GLN A 252 -23.06 6.83 -12.52
C GLN A 252 -23.13 6.55 -14.03
N GLU A 253 -22.82 7.55 -14.87
CA GLU A 253 -22.81 7.42 -16.32
C GLU A 253 -21.73 6.43 -16.77
N ILE A 254 -20.50 6.61 -16.27
CA ILE A 254 -19.36 5.72 -16.54
C ILE A 254 -19.67 4.29 -16.06
N MET A 255 -20.13 4.15 -14.81
CA MET A 255 -20.43 2.83 -14.25
C MET A 255 -21.56 2.11 -14.98
N ARG A 256 -22.53 2.85 -15.52
CA ARG A 256 -23.62 2.28 -16.31
C ARG A 256 -23.10 1.72 -17.64
N ILE A 257 -22.33 2.51 -18.40
CA ILE A 257 -21.77 2.09 -19.69
C ILE A 257 -20.86 0.87 -19.51
N LEU A 258 -20.00 0.90 -18.48
CA LEU A 258 -19.11 -0.24 -18.18
C LEU A 258 -19.86 -1.53 -17.82
N ARG A 259 -21.00 -1.44 -17.13
CA ARG A 259 -21.82 -2.62 -16.86
C ARG A 259 -22.43 -3.18 -18.15
N SER A 260 -22.92 -2.31 -19.03
CA SER A 260 -23.48 -2.72 -20.33
C SER A 260 -22.45 -3.35 -21.25
N LEU A 261 -21.16 -3.01 -21.13
CA LEU A 261 -20.06 -3.65 -21.87
C LEU A 261 -19.61 -5.00 -21.29
N LEU A 262 -20.01 -5.33 -20.06
CA LEU A 262 -19.62 -6.56 -19.37
C LEU A 262 -20.72 -7.64 -19.35
N GLU A 263 -21.96 -7.24 -19.64
CA GLU A 263 -23.07 -8.16 -19.95
C GLU A 263 -22.87 -8.82 -21.34
#